data_AF-A0A0C9UKW6-F1
#
_entry.id   AF-A0A0C9UKW6-F1
#
_cell.length_a   1.000
_cell.length_b   1.000
_cell.length_c   1.000
_cell.angle_alpha   90.00
_cell.angle_beta   90.00
_cell.angle_gamma   90.00
#
_symmetry.space_group_name_H-M   'P 1'
#
loop_
_entity.id
_entity.type
_entity.pdbx_description
1 polymer ?
#
loop_
_entity_poly.entity_id
_entity_poly.type
_entity_poly.pdbx_seq_one_letter_code
_entity_poly.pdbx_strand_id
1 'polypeptide(L)'
;LKQEIAAFGGDPNKVAIWGQSAGAGSVEAHILFPPEQPLFRAGILDSSTGPFKSAPFPAQYDQPGKSFARLVQMVGCGTPSTAALECLRKAPFQTVMNISNQLIDATLNQQLWQPAPGPANSLMPERPSARIASGNFLKVPMLWGTNLNEGTGFSSSVSGLPQMTLAQENARFDEFIGQLILDNTTLTSDVLNEIHQLYPANDTSLGGRFNTGDSLFDRAEAWYTDNMYLSPRRLFFNKAAALPGNKLFAYFFTEFIPGNNPKLGVFHGSELALIFGSSPASEASIATSFTDAYINFVNNLNPGSFWPQYELKTKPVLQWLTGNITVIPDGKFYIYSMILKDIIDDVSVLDFLVTKTNFENSAKVLNEFEK
;
A
#
# COMPACT_ATOMS: atom_id res chain seq x y z
N LEU A 1 25.26 3.38 9.12
CA LEU A 1 25.16 1.99 9.64
C LEU A 1 26.35 1.13 9.24
N LYS A 2 26.55 0.80 7.94
CA LYS A 2 27.64 -0.11 7.50
C LYS A 2 29.04 0.25 8.00
N GLN A 3 29.36 1.54 8.14
CA GLN A 3 30.67 2.03 8.59
C GLN A 3 30.83 2.00 10.12
N GLU A 4 29.76 2.32 10.86
CA GLU A 4 29.88 2.67 12.29
C GLU A 4 29.29 1.63 13.25
N ILE A 5 28.36 0.78 12.80
CA ILE A 5 27.56 -0.05 13.72
C ILE A 5 28.39 -1.08 14.49
N ALA A 6 29.56 -1.45 13.96
CA ALA A 6 30.51 -2.35 14.63
C ALA A 6 31.03 -1.77 15.95
N ALA A 7 31.19 -0.44 16.05
CA ALA A 7 31.59 0.22 17.30
C ALA A 7 30.54 0.09 18.41
N PHE A 8 29.29 -0.21 18.05
CA PHE A 8 28.17 -0.42 18.97
C PHE A 8 27.85 -1.91 19.17
N GLY A 9 28.72 -2.82 18.69
CA GLY A 9 28.53 -4.27 18.81
C GLY A 9 27.60 -4.90 17.78
N GLY A 10 27.12 -4.15 16.80
CA GLY A 10 26.30 -4.69 15.70
C GLY A 10 27.15 -5.24 14.55
N ASP A 11 26.63 -6.25 13.85
CA ASP A 11 27.27 -6.79 12.66
C ASP A 11 26.81 -6.01 11.41
N PRO A 12 27.69 -5.25 10.73
CA PRO A 12 27.31 -4.50 9.53
C PRO A 12 26.87 -5.39 8.37
N ASN A 13 27.17 -6.70 8.39
CA ASN A 13 26.71 -7.64 7.38
C ASN A 13 25.35 -8.25 7.70
N LYS A 14 24.79 -7.98 8.90
CA LYS A 14 23.48 -8.47 9.33
C LYS A 14 22.40 -7.39 9.46
N VAL A 15 22.48 -6.33 8.65
CA VAL A 15 21.50 -5.25 8.65
C VAL A 15 20.21 -5.68 7.93
N ALA A 16 19.09 -5.72 8.64
CA ALA A 16 17.75 -5.77 8.07
C ALA A 16 17.09 -4.40 8.23
N ILE A 17 16.41 -3.91 7.19
CA ILE A 17 15.63 -2.67 7.28
C ILE A 17 14.17 -3.02 7.50
N TRP A 18 13.50 -2.22 8.33
CA TRP A 18 12.10 -2.39 8.66
C TRP A 18 11.39 -1.04 8.57
N GLY A 19 10.14 -1.07 8.16
CA GLY A 19 9.26 0.07 8.28
C GLY A 19 7.80 -0.37 8.34
N GLN A 20 6.97 0.57 8.80
CA GLN A 20 5.51 0.47 8.78
C GLN A 20 4.95 1.58 7.89
N SER A 21 3.85 1.32 7.16
CA SER A 21 3.16 2.31 6.32
C SER A 21 4.06 2.99 5.27
N ALA A 22 4.23 4.31 5.33
CA ALA A 22 5.18 5.05 4.50
C ALA A 22 6.64 4.61 4.72
N GLY A 23 6.99 4.17 5.93
CA GLY A 23 8.28 3.56 6.23
C GLY A 23 8.46 2.21 5.53
N ALA A 24 7.43 1.36 5.53
CA ALA A 24 7.43 0.11 4.75
C ALA A 24 7.56 0.42 3.26
N GLY A 25 6.91 1.49 2.79
CA GLY A 25 7.07 1.91 1.41
C GLY A 25 8.46 2.45 1.07
N SER A 26 9.16 3.01 2.06
CA SER A 26 10.57 3.38 1.93
C SER A 26 11.47 2.14 1.82
N VAL A 27 11.16 1.07 2.57
CA VAL A 27 11.82 -0.24 2.42
C VAL A 27 11.60 -0.80 1.02
N GLU A 28 10.35 -0.78 0.52
CA GLU A 28 10.03 -1.20 -0.84
C GLU A 28 10.81 -0.39 -1.89
N ALA A 29 10.90 0.94 -1.74
CA ALA A 29 11.69 1.79 -2.63
C ALA A 29 13.18 1.39 -2.65
N HIS A 30 13.77 1.09 -1.49
CA HIS A 30 15.17 0.62 -1.41
C HIS A 30 15.38 -0.75 -2.04
N ILE A 31 14.34 -1.60 -2.10
CA ILE A 31 14.38 -2.91 -2.78
C ILE A 31 14.23 -2.73 -4.29
N LEU A 32 13.31 -1.88 -4.74
CA LEU A 32 13.04 -1.64 -6.15
C LEU A 32 14.15 -0.86 -6.85
N PHE A 33 14.67 0.15 -6.16
CA PHE A 33 15.70 1.06 -6.65
C PHE A 33 16.94 1.01 -5.75
N PRO A 34 17.63 -0.15 -5.69
CA PRO A 34 18.79 -0.30 -4.84
C PRO A 34 19.98 0.48 -5.41
N PRO A 35 20.91 0.94 -4.55
CA PRO A 35 22.23 1.34 -5.01
C PRO A 35 22.99 0.14 -5.61
N GLU A 36 24.10 0.39 -6.31
CA GLU A 36 24.92 -0.66 -6.93
C GLU A 36 25.37 -1.75 -5.94
N GLN A 37 25.63 -1.36 -4.69
CA GLN A 37 26.02 -2.26 -3.61
C GLN A 37 24.93 -2.32 -2.54
N PRO A 38 24.30 -3.49 -2.30
CA PRO A 38 23.27 -3.64 -1.27
C PRO A 38 23.79 -3.27 0.13
N LEU A 39 23.03 -2.44 0.85
CA LEU A 39 23.38 -1.96 2.20
C LEU A 39 22.69 -2.74 3.32
N PHE A 40 21.77 -3.63 2.98
CA PHE A 40 20.98 -4.46 3.88
C PHE A 40 20.81 -5.85 3.25
N ARG A 41 20.55 -6.85 4.09
CA ARG A 41 20.37 -8.25 3.68
C ARG A 41 18.92 -8.73 3.68
N ALA A 42 18.00 -7.94 4.24
CA ALA A 42 16.58 -8.28 4.35
C ALA A 42 15.70 -7.02 4.55
N GLY A 43 14.43 -7.13 4.17
CA GLY A 43 13.41 -6.11 4.40
C GLY A 43 12.22 -6.65 5.19
N ILE A 44 11.66 -5.83 6.08
CA ILE A 44 10.40 -6.09 6.77
C ILE A 44 9.44 -4.93 6.43
N LEU A 45 8.27 -5.24 5.86
CA LEU A 45 7.35 -4.29 5.26
C LEU A 45 5.95 -4.47 5.86
N ASP A 46 5.65 -3.71 6.92
CA ASP A 46 4.34 -3.78 7.57
C ASP A 46 3.43 -2.73 6.94
N SER A 47 2.37 -3.18 6.27
CA SER A 47 1.42 -2.31 5.57
C SER A 47 2.09 -1.37 4.55
N SER A 48 2.96 -1.90 3.67
CA SER A 48 3.61 -1.07 2.64
C SER A 48 2.61 -0.28 1.81
N THR A 49 2.87 1.01 1.66
CA THR A 49 2.06 1.95 0.85
C THR A 49 2.65 2.21 -0.54
N GLY A 50 3.65 1.45 -0.98
CA GLY A 50 4.26 1.57 -2.31
C GLY A 50 5.78 1.72 -2.29
N PRO A 51 6.45 2.14 -3.38
CA PRO A 51 5.96 3.18 -4.28
C PRO A 51 5.03 2.66 -5.40
N PHE A 52 4.58 1.41 -5.33
CA PHE A 52 3.71 0.82 -6.34
C PHE A 52 2.30 1.45 -6.52
N LYS A 53 1.64 1.95 -5.46
CA LYS A 53 0.20 2.37 -5.52
C LYS A 53 -0.13 3.37 -6.64
N SER A 54 0.71 4.39 -6.79
CA SER A 54 0.52 5.54 -7.67
C SER A 54 1.85 6.29 -7.73
N ALA A 55 2.39 6.38 -8.94
CA ALA A 55 3.67 7.01 -9.22
C ALA A 55 3.47 8.10 -10.29
N PRO A 56 2.76 9.19 -9.95
CA PRO A 56 2.48 10.25 -10.88
C PRO A 56 3.78 10.84 -11.43
N PHE A 57 3.78 11.25 -12.70
CA PHE A 57 4.93 11.96 -13.24
C PHE A 57 5.03 13.35 -12.61
N PRO A 58 6.24 13.88 -12.37
CA PRO A 58 6.44 15.20 -11.78
C PRO A 58 5.58 16.31 -12.41
N ALA A 59 5.43 16.29 -13.74
CA ALA A 59 4.63 17.25 -14.49
C ALA A 59 3.13 17.29 -14.10
N GLN A 60 2.59 16.23 -13.48
CA GLN A 60 1.21 16.23 -12.97
C GLN A 60 1.07 17.14 -11.74
N TYR A 61 2.11 17.31 -10.92
CA TYR A 61 2.07 18.23 -9.79
C TYR A 61 2.09 19.71 -10.20
N ASP A 62 2.65 19.99 -11.38
CA ASP A 62 2.81 21.33 -11.94
C ASP A 62 1.54 21.83 -12.64
N GLN A 63 0.57 20.96 -12.91
CA GLN A 63 -0.66 21.35 -13.59
C GLN A 63 -1.49 22.33 -12.75
N PRO A 64 -2.25 23.25 -13.37
CA PRO A 64 -3.14 24.16 -12.67
C PRO A 64 -4.05 23.41 -11.68
N GLY A 65 -4.10 23.88 -10.44
CA GLY A 65 -4.90 23.27 -9.37
C GLY A 65 -4.28 22.02 -8.72
N LYS A 66 -3.08 21.57 -9.13
CA LYS A 66 -2.35 20.45 -8.51
C LYS A 66 -1.31 20.92 -7.50
N SER A 67 -0.73 19.98 -6.75
CA SER A 67 -0.03 20.25 -5.47
C SER A 67 1.07 21.31 -5.57
N PHE A 68 1.97 21.21 -6.56
CA PHE A 68 3.08 22.15 -6.69
C PHE A 68 2.62 23.52 -7.19
N ALA A 69 1.73 23.55 -8.18
CA ALA A 69 1.12 24.79 -8.68
C ALA A 69 0.40 25.57 -7.57
N ARG A 70 -0.37 24.89 -6.72
CA ARG A 70 -1.05 25.49 -5.56
C ARG A 70 -0.05 26.02 -4.53
N LEU A 71 0.99 25.24 -4.21
CA LEU A 71 2.01 25.65 -3.24
C LEU A 71 2.72 26.93 -3.68
N VAL A 72 3.24 27.00 -4.91
CA VAL A 72 3.98 28.17 -5.39
C VAL A 72 3.08 29.40 -5.49
N GLN A 73 1.81 29.23 -5.86
CA GLN A 73 0.84 30.32 -5.90
C GLN A 73 0.57 30.87 -4.50
N MET A 74 0.29 30.00 -3.52
CA MET A 74 -0.04 30.40 -2.15
C MET A 74 1.14 31.04 -1.41
N VAL A 75 2.38 30.63 -1.70
CA VAL A 75 3.58 31.27 -1.13
C VAL A 75 3.87 32.62 -1.80
N GLY A 76 3.30 32.90 -2.99
CA GLY A 76 3.59 34.11 -3.76
C GLY A 76 4.79 33.99 -4.71
N CYS A 77 5.17 32.76 -5.07
CA CYS A 77 6.30 32.45 -5.97
C CYS A 77 5.92 32.38 -7.46
N GLY A 78 4.68 32.70 -7.82
CA GLY A 78 4.22 32.72 -9.21
C GLY A 78 3.73 31.35 -9.71
N THR A 79 4.21 30.91 -10.87
CA THR A 79 3.85 29.63 -11.50
C THR A 79 5.00 28.62 -11.44
N PRO A 80 4.71 27.30 -11.56
CA PRO A 80 5.73 26.25 -11.57
C PRO A 80 6.88 26.56 -12.53
N SER A 81 8.09 26.66 -11.97
CA SER A 81 9.32 26.98 -12.69
C SER A 81 10.53 26.81 -11.78
N THR A 82 11.74 26.83 -12.36
CA THR A 82 12.99 26.89 -11.58
C THR A 82 13.05 28.13 -10.68
N ALA A 83 12.58 29.27 -11.18
CA ALA A 83 12.52 30.52 -10.40
C ALA A 83 11.57 30.41 -9.19
N ALA A 84 10.44 29.72 -9.35
CA ALA A 84 9.52 29.46 -8.24
C ALA A 84 10.17 28.56 -7.17
N LEU A 85 10.94 27.54 -7.56
CA LEU A 85 11.69 26.72 -6.62
C LEU A 85 12.76 27.54 -5.85
N GLU A 86 13.46 28.44 -6.52
CA GLU A 86 14.41 29.36 -5.86
C GLU A 86 13.71 30.32 -4.89
N CYS A 87 12.52 30.80 -5.26
CA CYS A 87 11.68 31.61 -4.38
C CYS A 87 11.26 30.81 -3.12
N LEU A 88 10.79 29.57 -3.29
CA LEU A 88 10.43 28.69 -2.15
C LEU A 88 11.60 28.48 -1.19
N ARG A 89 12.83 28.31 -1.70
CA ARG A 89 14.04 28.16 -0.87
C ARG A 89 14.38 29.41 -0.04
N LYS A 90 13.94 30.59 -0.48
CA LYS A 90 14.15 31.88 0.21
C LYS A 90 12.95 32.28 1.08
N ALA A 91 11.80 31.64 0.89
CA ALA A 91 10.60 31.94 1.65
C ALA A 91 10.78 31.56 3.13
N PRO A 92 10.13 32.29 4.07
CA PRO A 92 10.16 31.93 5.47
C PRO A 92 9.66 30.50 5.69
N PHE A 93 10.41 29.71 6.47
CA PHE A 93 10.06 28.31 6.77
C PHE A 93 8.60 28.17 7.24
N GLN A 94 8.17 29.02 8.17
CA GLN A 94 6.82 28.96 8.74
C GLN A 94 5.73 29.16 7.68
N THR A 95 5.97 30.01 6.68
CA THR A 95 5.04 30.25 5.57
C THR A 95 4.88 28.99 4.72
N VAL A 96 6.00 28.39 4.30
CA VAL A 96 5.98 27.17 3.48
C VAL A 96 5.36 26.00 4.25
N MET A 97 5.71 25.84 5.53
CA MET A 97 5.15 24.78 6.39
C MET A 97 3.63 24.93 6.57
N ASN A 98 3.15 26.13 6.94
CA ASN A 98 1.71 26.35 7.15
C ASN A 98 0.89 26.10 5.89
N ILE A 99 1.37 26.59 4.74
CA ILE A 99 0.70 26.36 3.44
C ILE A 99 0.74 24.89 3.07
N SER A 100 1.87 24.20 3.25
CA SER A 100 1.98 22.77 2.98
C SER A 100 1.01 21.96 3.84
N ASN A 101 0.91 22.25 5.14
CA ASN A 101 -0.03 21.56 6.03
C ASN A 101 -1.48 21.83 5.62
N GLN A 102 -1.83 23.09 5.29
CA GLN A 102 -3.16 23.42 4.78
C GLN A 102 -3.51 22.64 3.50
N LEU A 103 -2.56 22.45 2.60
CA LEU A 103 -2.77 21.67 1.38
C LEU A 103 -2.92 20.17 1.67
N ILE A 104 -2.17 19.64 2.63
CA ILE A 104 -2.26 18.24 3.08
C ILE A 104 -3.62 17.99 3.75
N ASP A 105 -4.03 18.85 4.67
CA ASP A 105 -5.30 18.76 5.40
C ASP A 105 -6.52 18.86 4.48
N ALA A 106 -6.35 19.47 3.29
CA ALA A 106 -7.39 19.54 2.27
C ALA A 106 -7.52 18.26 1.40
N THR A 107 -6.69 17.24 1.63
CA THR A 107 -6.79 15.94 0.95
C THR A 107 -7.52 14.92 1.81
N LEU A 108 -8.24 13.97 1.20
CA LEU A 108 -9.03 12.97 1.94
C LEU A 108 -8.20 12.06 2.87
N ASN A 109 -7.00 11.68 2.43
CA ASN A 109 -6.14 10.72 3.13
C ASN A 109 -4.82 11.35 3.63
N GLN A 110 -4.72 12.68 3.66
CA GLN A 110 -3.50 13.42 3.99
C GLN A 110 -2.29 13.12 3.06
N GLN A 111 -2.54 12.57 1.86
CA GLN A 111 -1.47 12.24 0.90
C GLN A 111 -1.44 13.24 -0.25
N LEU A 112 -0.73 14.35 -0.05
CA LEU A 112 -0.53 15.37 -1.08
C LEU A 112 0.63 15.05 -2.03
N TRP A 113 1.69 14.43 -1.49
CA TRP A 113 2.93 14.12 -2.19
C TRP A 113 3.11 12.61 -2.27
N GLN A 114 3.48 12.12 -3.45
CA GLN A 114 3.69 10.70 -3.70
C GLN A 114 5.05 10.51 -4.41
N PRO A 115 5.69 9.35 -4.26
CA PRO A 115 6.90 9.03 -5.01
C PRO A 115 6.65 9.17 -6.52
N ALA A 116 7.52 9.89 -7.21
CA ALA A 116 7.36 10.22 -8.63
C ALA A 116 8.57 9.73 -9.44
N PRO A 117 8.38 9.14 -10.63
CA PRO A 117 9.48 8.83 -11.52
C PRO A 117 10.19 10.11 -11.97
N GLY A 118 11.47 10.23 -11.65
CA GLY A 118 12.32 11.34 -12.05
C GLY A 118 13.08 11.07 -13.35
N PRO A 119 14.03 11.95 -13.71
CA PRO A 119 14.93 11.73 -14.84
C PRO A 119 15.78 10.46 -14.68
N ALA A 120 16.43 10.03 -15.77
CA ALA A 120 17.22 8.79 -15.82
C ALA A 120 18.32 8.66 -14.75
N ASN A 121 18.88 9.78 -14.28
CA ASN A 121 19.91 9.82 -13.23
C ASN A 121 19.35 10.03 -11.81
N SER A 122 18.03 10.00 -11.64
CA SER A 122 17.37 10.07 -10.33
C SER A 122 17.34 8.71 -9.64
N LEU A 123 17.02 8.71 -8.34
CA LEU A 123 16.85 7.48 -7.56
C LEU A 123 15.78 6.55 -8.18
N MET A 124 14.69 7.12 -8.69
CA MET A 124 13.55 6.40 -9.23
C MET A 124 13.31 6.87 -10.68
N PRO A 125 14.05 6.36 -11.67
CA PRO A 125 13.99 6.84 -13.05
C PRO A 125 12.80 6.27 -13.86
N GLU A 126 12.08 5.31 -13.31
CA GLU A 126 10.96 4.63 -13.95
C GLU A 126 9.85 4.30 -12.95
N ARG A 127 8.69 3.85 -13.44
CA ARG A 127 7.58 3.45 -12.57
C ARG A 127 7.91 2.17 -11.79
N PRO A 128 7.48 2.05 -10.52
CA PRO A 128 7.72 0.85 -9.71
C PRO A 128 7.06 -0.39 -10.31
N SER A 129 5.90 -0.22 -10.96
CA SER A 129 5.22 -1.29 -11.69
C SER A 129 6.09 -1.87 -12.81
N ALA A 130 6.78 -1.04 -13.59
CA ALA A 130 7.71 -1.49 -14.64
C ALA A 130 8.94 -2.18 -14.04
N ARG A 131 9.46 -1.65 -12.92
CA ARG A 131 10.57 -2.23 -12.17
C ARG A 131 10.24 -3.64 -11.64
N ILE A 132 9.04 -3.81 -11.10
CA ILE A 132 8.53 -5.11 -10.66
C ILE A 132 8.37 -6.03 -11.87
N ALA A 133 7.64 -5.60 -12.90
CA ALA A 133 7.33 -6.42 -14.08
C ALA A 133 8.59 -6.97 -14.76
N SER A 134 9.66 -6.17 -14.86
CA SER A 134 10.95 -6.60 -15.42
C SER A 134 11.73 -7.57 -14.51
N GLY A 135 11.42 -7.61 -13.21
CA GLY A 135 12.20 -8.36 -12.22
C GLY A 135 13.52 -7.66 -11.84
N ASN A 136 13.73 -6.41 -12.25
CA ASN A 136 14.97 -5.67 -12.04
C ASN A 136 15.05 -4.99 -10.66
N PHE A 137 14.76 -5.72 -9.60
CA PHE A 137 14.86 -5.23 -8.22
C PHE A 137 15.84 -6.08 -7.40
N LEU A 138 16.19 -5.63 -6.21
CA LEU A 138 17.06 -6.35 -5.28
C LEU A 138 16.39 -7.64 -4.79
N LYS A 139 17.07 -8.79 -4.92
CA LYS A 139 16.58 -10.09 -4.45
C LYS A 139 17.14 -10.34 -3.05
N VAL A 140 16.32 -10.05 -2.05
CA VAL A 140 16.63 -10.28 -0.63
C VAL A 140 15.43 -10.94 0.05
N PRO A 141 15.64 -11.66 1.17
CA PRO A 141 14.55 -12.10 2.02
C PRO A 141 13.65 -10.94 2.45
N MET A 142 12.34 -11.18 2.44
CA MET A 142 11.32 -10.19 2.81
C MET A 142 10.25 -10.81 3.71
N LEU A 143 9.88 -10.07 4.75
CA LEU A 143 8.66 -10.27 5.53
C LEU A 143 7.72 -9.11 5.16
N TRP A 144 6.51 -9.39 4.69
CA TRP A 144 5.58 -8.34 4.28
C TRP A 144 4.16 -8.69 4.71
N GLY A 145 3.55 -7.88 5.56
CA GLY A 145 2.17 -8.11 5.97
C GLY A 145 1.26 -6.91 5.84
N THR A 146 0.00 -7.18 6.08
CA THR A 146 -1.09 -6.20 6.08
C THR A 146 -2.05 -6.53 7.20
N ASN A 147 -2.76 -5.52 7.67
CA ASN A 147 -3.88 -5.67 8.57
C ASN A 147 -5.17 -5.97 7.79
N LEU A 148 -6.16 -6.48 8.50
CA LEU A 148 -7.46 -6.82 7.93
C LEU A 148 -8.27 -5.59 7.52
N ASN A 149 -8.14 -4.46 8.22
CA ASN A 149 -8.93 -3.25 7.97
C ASN A 149 -8.04 -2.01 7.78
N GLU A 150 -7.05 -2.11 6.90
CA GLU A 150 -6.11 -1.00 6.63
C GLU A 150 -6.82 0.32 6.28
N GLY A 151 -7.94 0.24 5.57
CA GLY A 151 -8.68 1.36 4.99
C GLY A 151 -9.59 2.11 5.95
N THR A 152 -9.94 1.57 7.13
CA THR A 152 -11.00 2.16 7.97
C THR A 152 -10.69 3.58 8.43
N GLY A 153 -9.44 3.86 8.81
CA GLY A 153 -8.99 5.21 9.15
C GLY A 153 -8.94 6.16 7.95
N PHE A 154 -8.80 5.64 6.73
CA PHE A 154 -8.69 6.42 5.49
C PHE A 154 -10.02 6.61 4.75
N SER A 155 -11.07 5.95 5.21
CA SER A 155 -12.43 6.06 4.64
C SER A 155 -13.40 6.84 5.55
N SER A 156 -12.90 7.50 6.60
CA SER A 156 -13.75 8.19 7.58
C SER A 156 -14.60 9.32 6.97
N SER A 157 -14.21 9.89 5.83
CA SER A 157 -14.96 10.95 5.14
C SER A 157 -16.32 10.49 4.60
N VAL A 158 -16.51 9.18 4.43
CA VAL A 158 -17.78 8.59 3.99
C VAL A 158 -18.52 7.84 5.09
N SER A 159 -18.04 7.91 6.33
CA SER A 159 -18.67 7.26 7.49
C SER A 159 -19.80 8.10 8.08
N GLY A 160 -20.90 7.43 8.47
CA GLY A 160 -22.03 8.03 9.17
C GLY A 160 -22.88 8.96 8.31
N LEU A 161 -22.80 8.82 6.98
CA LEU A 161 -23.63 9.59 6.07
C LEU A 161 -25.11 9.14 6.13
N PRO A 162 -26.07 10.03 5.82
CA PRO A 162 -27.48 9.65 5.76
C PRO A 162 -27.72 8.50 4.79
N GLN A 163 -28.74 7.69 5.05
CA GLN A 163 -29.16 6.61 4.15
C GLN A 163 -29.41 7.13 2.73
N MET A 164 -28.92 6.39 1.74
CA MET A 164 -28.97 6.77 0.34
C MET A 164 -29.55 5.66 -0.52
N THR A 165 -30.05 6.00 -1.71
CA THR A 165 -30.31 5.00 -2.76
C THR A 165 -28.99 4.43 -3.28
N LEU A 166 -29.02 3.22 -3.85
CA LEU A 166 -27.84 2.59 -4.44
C LEU A 166 -27.14 3.50 -5.47
N ALA A 167 -27.90 4.21 -6.30
CA ALA A 167 -27.33 5.13 -7.30
C ALA A 167 -26.58 6.31 -6.65
N GLN A 168 -27.11 6.85 -5.55
CA GLN A 168 -26.44 7.91 -4.80
C GLN A 168 -25.20 7.39 -4.07
N GLU A 169 -25.28 6.19 -3.50
CA GLU A 169 -24.13 5.55 -2.85
C GLU A 169 -22.99 5.30 -3.84
N ASN A 170 -23.30 4.72 -5.01
CA ASN A 170 -22.30 4.52 -6.08
C ASN A 170 -21.67 5.85 -6.50
N ALA A 171 -22.45 6.91 -6.69
CA ALA A 171 -21.92 8.22 -7.04
C ALA A 171 -20.99 8.80 -5.95
N ARG A 172 -21.31 8.59 -4.66
CA ARG A 172 -20.43 9.00 -3.55
C ARG A 172 -19.17 8.15 -3.45
N PHE A 173 -19.27 6.87 -3.76
CA PHE A 173 -18.11 5.99 -3.82
C PHE A 173 -17.16 6.39 -4.96
N ASP A 174 -17.70 6.73 -6.13
CA ASP A 174 -16.93 7.25 -7.27
C ASP A 174 -16.23 8.57 -6.93
N GLU A 175 -16.92 9.48 -6.24
CA GLU A 175 -16.34 10.73 -5.76
C GLU A 175 -15.19 10.48 -4.78
N PHE A 176 -15.38 9.57 -3.81
CA PHE A 176 -14.35 9.18 -2.86
C PHE A 176 -13.10 8.66 -3.57
N ILE A 177 -13.25 7.71 -4.50
CA ILE A 177 -12.13 7.16 -5.29
C ILE A 177 -11.47 8.27 -6.12
N GLY A 178 -12.27 9.08 -6.82
CA GLY A 178 -11.79 10.15 -7.69
C GLY A 178 -10.97 11.22 -6.97
N GLN A 179 -11.28 11.49 -5.71
CA GLN A 179 -10.54 12.46 -4.88
C GLN A 179 -9.22 11.90 -4.32
N LEU A 180 -9.03 10.58 -4.29
CA LEU A 180 -7.81 9.92 -3.83
C LEU A 180 -6.74 9.79 -4.92
N ILE A 181 -7.12 9.98 -6.19
CA ILE A 181 -6.24 9.77 -7.35
C ILE A 181 -5.86 11.14 -7.94
N LEU A 182 -4.54 11.40 -8.05
CA LEU A 182 -4.05 12.68 -8.57
C LEU A 182 -4.49 12.92 -10.02
N ASP A 183 -4.51 11.87 -10.84
CA ASP A 183 -4.97 11.87 -12.23
C ASP A 183 -6.16 10.93 -12.37
N ASN A 184 -7.36 11.50 -12.25
CA ASN A 184 -8.61 10.76 -12.34
C ASN A 184 -9.08 10.53 -13.77
N THR A 185 -8.31 10.93 -14.80
CA THR A 185 -8.69 10.69 -16.21
C THR A 185 -8.72 9.21 -16.56
N THR A 186 -8.05 8.37 -15.76
CA THR A 186 -8.06 6.92 -15.89
C THR A 186 -9.28 6.26 -15.23
N LEU A 187 -10.14 7.00 -14.52
CA LEU A 187 -11.37 6.50 -13.93
C LEU A 187 -12.53 6.59 -14.93
N THR A 188 -12.47 5.76 -15.96
CA THR A 188 -13.53 5.68 -16.97
C THR A 188 -14.76 4.94 -16.41
N SER A 189 -15.91 5.09 -17.06
CA SER A 189 -17.16 4.45 -16.58
C SER A 189 -17.08 2.93 -16.52
N ASP A 190 -16.34 2.28 -17.43
CA ASP A 190 -16.08 0.83 -17.37
C ASP A 190 -15.25 0.44 -16.15
N VAL A 191 -14.24 1.24 -15.77
CA VAL A 191 -13.43 1.04 -14.55
C VAL A 191 -14.32 1.13 -13.31
N LEU A 192 -15.12 2.19 -13.20
CA LEU A 192 -15.99 2.41 -12.05
C LEU A 192 -17.07 1.32 -11.95
N ASN A 193 -17.64 0.88 -13.07
CA ASN A 193 -18.59 -0.22 -13.10
C ASN A 193 -17.97 -1.54 -12.61
N GLU A 194 -16.72 -1.84 -12.98
CA GLU A 194 -16.00 -3.02 -12.47
C GLU A 194 -15.78 -2.88 -10.96
N ILE A 195 -15.31 -1.71 -10.49
CA ILE A 195 -15.16 -1.43 -9.05
C ILE A 195 -16.48 -1.65 -8.29
N HIS A 196 -17.62 -1.24 -8.84
CA HIS A 196 -18.92 -1.47 -8.21
C HIS A 196 -19.30 -2.95 -8.12
N GLN A 197 -18.88 -3.78 -9.08
CA GLN A 197 -19.09 -5.23 -9.04
C GLN A 197 -18.19 -5.92 -8.02
N LEU A 198 -16.95 -5.44 -7.88
CA LEU A 198 -15.96 -5.95 -6.93
C LEU A 198 -16.29 -5.61 -5.48
N TYR A 199 -16.75 -4.38 -5.28
CA TYR A 199 -17.09 -3.83 -3.97
C TYR A 199 -18.55 -3.40 -3.99
N PRO A 200 -19.52 -4.33 -4.04
CA PRO A 200 -20.93 -3.99 -4.06
C PRO A 200 -21.36 -3.34 -2.74
N ALA A 201 -22.43 -2.56 -2.78
CA ALA A 201 -23.12 -2.14 -1.56
C ALA A 201 -23.51 -3.37 -0.75
N ASN A 202 -23.24 -3.37 0.55
CA ASN A 202 -23.52 -4.52 1.42
C ASN A 202 -24.90 -4.40 2.07
N ASP A 203 -25.47 -5.54 2.44
CA ASP A 203 -26.65 -5.56 3.30
C ASP A 203 -26.21 -5.39 4.75
N THR A 204 -26.48 -4.20 5.30
CA THR A 204 -26.07 -3.85 6.66
C THR A 204 -26.82 -4.60 7.76
N SER A 205 -27.81 -5.44 7.41
CA SER A 205 -28.51 -6.33 8.35
C SER A 205 -27.83 -7.69 8.55
N LEU A 206 -26.91 -8.10 7.66
CA LEU A 206 -26.35 -9.46 7.65
C LEU A 206 -25.26 -9.75 8.70
N GLY A 207 -24.98 -8.82 9.63
CA GLY A 207 -24.09 -9.02 10.77
C GLY A 207 -22.78 -9.75 10.46
N GLY A 208 -21.82 -9.07 9.84
CA GLY A 208 -20.45 -9.55 9.64
C GLY A 208 -19.45 -8.88 10.57
N ARG A 209 -18.22 -9.40 10.66
CA ARG A 209 -17.15 -8.85 11.53
C ARG A 209 -16.88 -7.34 11.29
N PHE A 210 -17.24 -6.82 10.11
CA PHE A 210 -17.16 -5.41 9.73
C PHE A 210 -18.41 -4.93 8.99
N ASN A 211 -19.57 -5.45 9.36
CA ASN A 211 -20.81 -4.80 8.97
C ASN A 211 -21.05 -3.65 9.96
N THR A 212 -20.43 -2.50 9.69
CA THR A 212 -20.44 -1.35 10.62
C THR A 212 -21.83 -0.70 10.73
N GLY A 213 -22.80 -1.20 9.97
CA GLY A 213 -24.10 -0.57 9.78
C GLY A 213 -24.08 0.46 8.64
N ASP A 214 -22.95 0.61 7.93
CA ASP A 214 -22.71 1.64 6.93
C ASP A 214 -22.08 1.04 5.67
N SER A 215 -22.94 0.77 4.67
CA SER A 215 -22.53 0.12 3.41
C SER A 215 -21.44 0.89 2.67
N LEU A 216 -21.57 2.22 2.59
CA LEU A 216 -20.60 3.03 1.88
C LEU A 216 -19.24 3.02 2.56
N PHE A 217 -19.22 3.11 3.89
CA PHE A 217 -17.98 3.01 4.66
C PHE A 217 -17.32 1.65 4.50
N ASP A 218 -18.08 0.56 4.62
CA ASP A 218 -17.58 -0.81 4.53
C ASP A 218 -16.97 -1.11 3.15
N ARG A 219 -17.62 -0.70 2.06
CA ARG A 219 -17.07 -0.92 0.71
C ARG A 219 -15.91 0.03 0.40
N ALA A 220 -15.93 1.25 0.93
CA ALA A 220 -14.85 2.22 0.75
C ALA A 220 -13.57 1.80 1.47
N GLU A 221 -13.67 1.32 2.71
CA GLU A 221 -12.53 0.77 3.43
C GLU A 221 -11.99 -0.48 2.76
N ALA A 222 -12.86 -1.41 2.32
CA ALA A 222 -12.42 -2.63 1.62
C ALA A 222 -11.65 -2.30 0.33
N TRP A 223 -12.19 -1.39 -0.49
CA TRP A 223 -11.51 -0.92 -1.69
C TRP A 223 -10.17 -0.25 -1.37
N TYR A 224 -10.12 0.61 -0.34
CA TYR A 224 -8.89 1.28 0.05
C TYR A 224 -7.83 0.29 0.54
N THR A 225 -8.24 -0.66 1.40
CA THR A 225 -7.41 -1.75 1.94
C THR A 225 -6.77 -2.56 0.81
N ASP A 226 -7.56 -2.96 -0.18
CA ASP A 226 -7.06 -3.72 -1.32
C ASP A 226 -6.17 -2.90 -2.24
N ASN A 227 -6.60 -1.69 -2.60
CA ASN A 227 -5.91 -0.84 -3.56
C ASN A 227 -4.54 -0.39 -3.02
N MET A 228 -4.49 0.00 -1.74
CA MET A 228 -3.30 0.61 -1.15
C MET A 228 -2.33 -0.39 -0.53
N TYR A 229 -2.80 -1.57 -0.11
CA TYR A 229 -1.98 -2.48 0.71
C TYR A 229 -1.95 -3.92 0.17
N LEU A 230 -3.09 -4.63 0.12
CA LEU A 230 -3.07 -6.07 -0.21
C LEU A 230 -2.65 -6.32 -1.65
N SER A 231 -3.24 -5.61 -2.60
CA SER A 231 -3.02 -5.87 -4.01
C SER A 231 -1.60 -5.49 -4.47
N PRO A 232 -1.00 -4.36 -4.02
CA PRO A 232 0.43 -4.09 -4.18
C PRO A 232 1.34 -5.23 -3.71
N ARG A 233 1.13 -5.73 -2.48
CA ARG A 233 1.89 -6.87 -1.93
C ARG A 233 1.73 -8.10 -2.83
N ARG A 234 0.50 -8.44 -3.20
CA ARG A 234 0.19 -9.61 -4.06
C ARG A 234 0.87 -9.51 -5.41
N LEU A 235 0.83 -8.35 -6.06
CA LEU A 235 1.50 -8.16 -7.35
C LEU A 235 3.01 -8.37 -7.21
N PHE A 236 3.64 -7.73 -6.21
CA PHE A 236 5.06 -7.90 -5.96
C PHE A 236 5.41 -9.36 -5.69
N PHE A 237 4.66 -10.04 -4.80
CA PHE A 237 4.90 -11.43 -4.43
C PHE A 237 4.71 -12.40 -5.59
N ASN A 238 3.68 -12.22 -6.42
CA ASN A 238 3.46 -13.02 -7.63
C ASN A 238 4.66 -12.93 -8.59
N LYS A 239 5.28 -11.75 -8.70
CA LYS A 239 6.46 -11.58 -9.54
C LYS A 239 7.73 -12.11 -8.87
N ALA A 240 7.96 -11.74 -7.61
CA ALA A 240 9.19 -12.05 -6.89
C ALA A 240 9.33 -13.55 -6.58
N ALA A 241 8.23 -14.25 -6.28
CA ALA A 241 8.24 -15.70 -6.03
C ALA A 241 8.59 -16.52 -7.28
N ALA A 242 8.41 -15.97 -8.49
CA ALA A 242 8.83 -16.59 -9.73
C ALA A 242 10.35 -16.49 -9.99
N LEU A 243 11.06 -15.61 -9.26
CA LEU A 243 12.47 -15.32 -9.48
C LEU A 243 13.33 -16.08 -8.45
N PRO A 244 14.48 -16.65 -8.86
CA PRO A 244 15.37 -17.34 -7.94
C PRO A 244 15.97 -16.38 -6.91
N GLY A 245 16.24 -16.88 -5.70
CA GLY A 245 16.94 -16.14 -4.65
C GLY A 245 16.05 -15.31 -3.72
N ASN A 246 14.74 -15.21 -3.98
CA ASN A 246 13.81 -14.57 -3.06
C ASN A 246 13.30 -15.53 -1.99
N LYS A 247 13.34 -15.11 -0.72
CA LYS A 247 12.63 -15.76 0.39
C LYS A 247 11.56 -14.82 0.89
N LEU A 248 10.31 -15.11 0.59
CA LEU A 248 9.20 -14.21 0.87
C LEU A 248 8.32 -14.82 1.96
N PHE A 249 7.93 -14.02 2.94
CA PHE A 249 7.05 -14.44 4.03
C PHE A 249 5.94 -13.40 4.14
N ALA A 250 4.69 -13.84 3.99
CA ALA A 250 3.54 -12.96 4.09
C ALA A 250 2.73 -13.24 5.36
N TYR A 251 2.21 -12.19 5.99
CA TYR A 251 1.18 -12.33 7.02
C TYR A 251 -0.07 -11.51 6.71
N PHE A 252 -1.18 -11.92 7.32
CA PHE A 252 -2.42 -11.18 7.38
C PHE A 252 -2.87 -11.09 8.83
N PHE A 253 -2.87 -9.89 9.37
CA PHE A 253 -3.14 -9.66 10.79
C PHE A 253 -4.65 -9.45 11.00
N THR A 254 -5.27 -10.34 11.78
CA THR A 254 -6.74 -10.37 11.97
C THR A 254 -7.14 -10.33 13.44
N GLU A 255 -6.17 -10.13 14.34
CA GLU A 255 -6.38 -10.00 15.77
C GLU A 255 -6.91 -8.60 16.10
N PHE A 256 -8.01 -8.53 16.85
CA PHE A 256 -8.54 -7.27 17.32
C PHE A 256 -7.98 -7.00 18.72
N ILE A 257 -7.00 -6.10 18.80
CA ILE A 257 -6.35 -5.79 20.08
C ILE A 257 -7.36 -5.10 21.02
N PRO A 258 -7.64 -5.67 22.21
CA PRO A 258 -8.61 -5.09 23.14
C PRO A 258 -8.26 -3.65 23.54
N GLY A 259 -9.27 -2.79 23.59
CA GLY A 259 -9.13 -1.35 23.87
C GLY A 259 -9.12 -0.48 22.62
N ASN A 260 -8.92 -1.06 21.44
CA ASN A 260 -9.09 -0.36 20.17
C ASN A 260 -10.56 -0.03 19.89
N ASN A 261 -10.80 0.93 18.99
CA ASN A 261 -12.15 1.30 18.57
C ASN A 261 -12.77 0.17 17.72
N PRO A 262 -13.86 -0.47 18.15
CA PRO A 262 -14.48 -1.57 17.39
C PRO A 262 -14.94 -1.17 15.98
N LYS A 263 -15.25 0.12 15.76
CA LYS A 263 -15.66 0.61 14.43
C LYS A 263 -14.52 0.58 13.40
N LEU A 264 -13.26 0.60 13.85
CA LEU A 264 -12.10 0.56 12.98
C LEU A 264 -11.60 -0.86 12.73
N GLY A 265 -12.09 -1.84 13.50
CA GLY A 265 -11.64 -3.23 13.39
C GLY A 265 -10.15 -3.38 13.67
N VAL A 266 -9.49 -4.19 12.84
CA VAL A 266 -8.04 -4.42 12.87
C VAL A 266 -7.39 -3.41 11.93
N PHE A 267 -7.37 -2.16 12.37
CA PHE A 267 -7.02 -1.02 11.53
C PHE A 267 -5.52 -0.90 11.26
N HIS A 268 -5.17 -0.01 10.33
CA HIS A 268 -3.79 0.30 9.95
C HIS A 268 -2.85 0.59 11.14
N GLY A 269 -1.80 -0.20 11.29
CA GLY A 269 -0.82 -0.07 12.37
C GLY A 269 -1.28 -0.56 13.75
N SER A 270 -2.44 -1.21 13.87
CA SER A 270 -2.92 -1.74 15.16
C SER A 270 -1.97 -2.80 15.76
N GLU A 271 -1.34 -3.63 14.92
CA GLU A 271 -0.38 -4.66 15.29
C GLU A 271 0.92 -4.11 15.90
N LEU A 272 1.23 -2.82 15.68
CA LEU A 272 2.41 -2.19 16.28
C LEU A 272 2.41 -2.24 17.80
N ALA A 273 1.22 -2.32 18.43
CA ALA A 273 1.12 -2.49 19.88
C ALA A 273 1.75 -3.80 20.36
N LEU A 274 1.84 -4.83 19.51
CA LEU A 274 2.47 -6.11 19.83
C LEU A 274 4.01 -6.04 19.86
N ILE A 275 4.62 -5.10 19.12
CA ILE A 275 6.09 -4.95 19.05
C ILE A 275 6.58 -3.80 19.93
N PHE A 276 5.94 -2.63 19.87
CA PHE A 276 6.43 -1.39 20.50
C PHE A 276 5.52 -0.84 21.61
N GLY A 277 4.29 -1.35 21.70
CA GLY A 277 3.28 -0.82 22.60
C GLY A 277 3.07 -1.64 23.85
N SER A 278 2.14 -1.14 24.66
CA SER A 278 1.59 -1.85 25.81
C SER A 278 0.40 -2.67 25.33
N SER A 279 0.63 -3.93 24.97
CA SER A 279 -0.47 -4.85 24.67
C SER A 279 -1.20 -5.29 25.95
N PRO A 280 -2.53 -5.49 25.93
CA PRO A 280 -3.25 -6.09 27.05
C PRO A 280 -2.65 -7.45 27.43
N ALA A 281 -2.73 -7.83 28.71
CA ALA A 281 -2.20 -9.12 29.18
C ALA A 281 -2.82 -10.33 28.45
N SER A 282 -4.05 -10.20 27.93
CA SER A 282 -4.68 -11.22 27.08
C SER A 282 -3.91 -11.49 25.78
N GLU A 283 -3.20 -10.48 25.26
CA GLU A 283 -2.44 -10.57 24.01
C GLU A 283 -0.97 -10.92 24.22
N ALA A 284 -0.53 -11.21 25.45
CA ALA A 284 0.88 -11.46 25.75
C ALA A 284 1.48 -12.62 24.94
N SER A 285 0.68 -13.68 24.71
CA SER A 285 1.11 -14.86 23.95
C SER A 285 1.32 -14.57 22.46
N ILE A 286 0.35 -13.87 21.84
CA ILE A 286 0.48 -13.49 20.42
C ILE A 286 1.56 -12.44 20.23
N ALA A 287 1.71 -11.48 21.15
CA ALA A 287 2.77 -10.46 21.12
C ALA A 287 4.16 -11.10 21.16
N THR A 288 4.36 -12.10 22.04
CA THR A 288 5.60 -12.87 22.13
C THR A 288 5.87 -13.60 20.82
N SER A 289 4.88 -14.34 20.30
CA SER A 289 5.03 -15.10 19.05
C SER A 289 5.33 -14.22 17.84
N PHE A 290 4.68 -13.05 17.76
CA PHE A 290 4.88 -12.06 16.69
C PHE A 290 6.29 -11.45 16.76
N THR A 291 6.72 -11.03 17.95
CA THR A 291 8.05 -10.45 18.17
C THR A 291 9.17 -11.48 17.93
N ASP A 292 9.00 -12.71 18.39
CA ASP A 292 9.96 -13.80 18.16
C ASP A 292 10.13 -14.07 16.67
N ALA A 293 9.04 -14.02 15.88
CA ALA A 293 9.12 -14.20 14.43
C ALA A 293 9.99 -13.12 13.76
N TYR A 294 9.86 -11.86 14.19
CA TYR A 294 10.66 -10.73 13.67
C TYR A 294 12.13 -10.89 14.07
N ILE A 295 12.40 -11.22 15.34
CA ILE A 295 13.76 -11.46 15.84
C ILE A 295 14.41 -12.63 15.08
N ASN A 296 13.69 -13.74 14.90
CA ASN A 296 14.15 -14.88 14.14
C ASN A 296 14.48 -14.49 12.70
N PHE A 297 13.62 -13.71 12.04
CA PHE A 297 13.85 -13.26 10.68
C PHE A 297 15.10 -12.37 10.56
N VAL A 298 15.29 -11.40 11.46
CA VAL A 298 16.47 -10.53 11.48
C VAL A 298 17.76 -11.34 11.64
N ASN A 299 17.76 -12.33 12.52
CA ASN A 299 18.95 -13.17 12.78
C ASN A 299 19.22 -14.16 11.65
N ASN A 300 18.18 -14.87 11.22
CA ASN A 300 18.28 -16.13 10.47
C ASN A 300 17.75 -16.03 9.03
N LEU A 301 17.16 -14.90 8.63
CA LEU A 301 16.45 -14.73 7.34
C LEU A 301 15.27 -15.70 7.18
N ASN A 302 14.72 -16.17 8.29
CA ASN A 302 13.57 -17.06 8.37
C ASN A 302 12.82 -16.76 9.68
N PRO A 303 11.51 -16.47 9.64
CA PRO A 303 10.73 -16.12 10.83
C PRO A 303 10.40 -17.32 11.74
N GLY A 304 10.60 -18.56 11.28
CA GLY A 304 10.34 -19.78 12.03
C GLY A 304 9.63 -20.85 11.19
N SER A 305 9.66 -22.11 11.63
CA SER A 305 9.11 -23.24 10.88
C SER A 305 7.58 -23.23 10.74
N PHE A 306 6.87 -22.51 11.63
CA PHE A 306 5.41 -22.37 11.57
C PHE A 306 4.96 -21.39 10.48
N TRP A 307 5.88 -20.56 9.97
CA TRP A 307 5.60 -19.53 8.98
C TRP A 307 6.21 -19.94 7.63
N PRO A 308 5.41 -20.52 6.73
CA PRO A 308 5.91 -21.02 5.47
C PRO A 308 6.39 -19.89 4.55
N GLN A 309 7.40 -20.21 3.73
CA GLN A 309 7.80 -19.34 2.64
C GLN A 309 6.69 -19.28 1.58
N TYR A 310 6.42 -18.09 1.06
CA TYR A 310 5.49 -17.86 -0.02
C TYR A 310 5.96 -18.51 -1.32
N GLU A 311 5.06 -19.22 -1.98
CA GLU A 311 5.26 -19.85 -3.28
C GLU A 311 4.01 -19.67 -4.16
N LEU A 312 4.18 -19.63 -5.48
CA LEU A 312 3.09 -19.30 -6.41
C LEU A 312 1.93 -20.30 -6.40
N LYS A 313 2.21 -21.57 -6.08
CA LYS A 313 1.23 -22.65 -6.12
C LYS A 313 0.23 -22.57 -4.98
N THR A 314 0.72 -22.38 -3.76
CA THR A 314 -0.11 -22.40 -2.54
C THR A 314 -0.38 -21.01 -1.99
N LYS A 315 0.42 -20.01 -2.39
CA LYS A 315 0.35 -18.61 -1.95
C LYS A 315 0.12 -18.48 -0.45
N PRO A 316 0.94 -19.11 0.42
CA PRO A 316 0.64 -19.19 1.83
C PRO A 316 0.88 -17.85 2.53
N VAL A 317 -0.07 -17.45 3.37
CA VAL A 317 0.01 -16.28 4.25
C VAL A 317 -0.26 -16.75 5.67
N LEU A 318 0.52 -16.26 6.62
CA LEU A 318 0.28 -16.55 8.04
C LEU A 318 -0.79 -15.62 8.60
N GLN A 319 -1.90 -16.17 9.06
CA GLN A 319 -2.91 -15.42 9.80
C GLN A 319 -2.48 -15.27 11.26
N TRP A 320 -2.49 -14.04 11.75
CA TRP A 320 -2.31 -13.75 13.19
C TRP A 320 -3.67 -13.51 13.83
N LEU A 321 -4.09 -14.47 14.67
CA LEU A 321 -5.32 -14.45 15.45
C LEU A 321 -5.06 -15.23 16.74
N THR A 322 -5.38 -14.64 17.89
CA THR A 322 -5.16 -15.24 19.21
C THR A 322 -5.92 -16.57 19.31
N GLY A 323 -5.19 -17.63 19.66
CA GLY A 323 -5.71 -19.00 19.70
C GLY A 323 -5.87 -19.70 18.34
N ASN A 324 -5.57 -19.03 17.22
CA ASN A 324 -5.70 -19.57 15.87
C ASN A 324 -4.69 -18.94 14.88
N ILE A 325 -3.39 -19.02 15.21
CA ILE A 325 -2.31 -18.71 14.26
C ILE A 325 -2.25 -19.86 13.26
N THR A 326 -2.60 -19.59 12.01
CA THR A 326 -2.73 -20.63 10.98
C THR A 326 -2.32 -20.12 9.61
N VAL A 327 -1.94 -21.03 8.72
CA VAL A 327 -1.62 -20.70 7.33
C VAL A 327 -2.90 -20.72 6.51
N ILE A 328 -3.12 -19.63 5.79
CA ILE A 328 -4.26 -19.45 4.88
C ILE A 328 -3.74 -19.19 3.47
N PRO A 329 -4.50 -19.55 2.42
CA PRO A 329 -4.15 -19.14 1.07
C PRO A 329 -4.36 -17.63 0.90
N ASP A 330 -3.43 -16.97 0.21
CA ASP A 330 -3.52 -15.58 -0.23
C ASP A 330 -4.46 -15.42 -1.43
N GLY A 331 -5.69 -15.92 -1.24
CA GLY A 331 -6.74 -15.98 -2.24
C GLY A 331 -8.02 -15.29 -1.76
N LYS A 332 -9.11 -15.57 -2.48
CA LYS A 332 -10.42 -14.88 -2.50
C LYS A 332 -11.21 -14.80 -1.18
N PHE A 333 -10.61 -15.06 -0.02
CA PHE A 333 -11.36 -15.33 1.21
C PHE A 333 -11.61 -14.15 2.14
N TYR A 334 -11.12 -12.94 1.84
CA TYR A 334 -11.13 -11.87 2.86
C TYR A 334 -11.74 -10.55 2.43
N ILE A 335 -12.35 -10.51 1.24
CA ILE A 335 -13.28 -9.46 0.86
C ILE A 335 -14.66 -10.16 0.84
N TYR A 336 -15.41 -10.05 1.94
CA TYR A 336 -16.83 -10.45 2.01
C TYR A 336 -17.24 -11.93 1.95
N SER A 337 -16.46 -12.88 2.50
CA SER A 337 -16.96 -14.27 2.62
C SER A 337 -18.01 -14.53 3.73
N MET A 338 -18.72 -13.50 4.19
CA MET A 338 -20.03 -13.70 4.84
C MET A 338 -21.21 -13.26 3.97
N ILE A 339 -20.99 -12.68 2.77
CA ILE A 339 -22.12 -12.22 1.92
C ILE A 339 -22.04 -12.67 0.45
N LEU A 340 -20.90 -13.07 -0.14
CA LEU A 340 -20.91 -13.49 -1.55
C LEU A 340 -20.15 -14.80 -1.82
N LYS A 341 -20.90 -15.77 -2.38
CA LYS A 341 -20.38 -16.97 -3.05
C LYS A 341 -19.98 -16.57 -4.47
N ASP A 342 -18.77 -16.98 -4.82
CA ASP A 342 -18.21 -17.02 -6.18
C ASP A 342 -17.93 -15.65 -6.82
N ILE A 343 -16.92 -15.60 -7.72
CA ILE A 343 -16.35 -14.41 -8.42
C ILE A 343 -15.22 -13.80 -7.53
N ILE A 344 -13.89 -13.95 -7.75
CA ILE A 344 -13.04 -13.60 -8.92
C ILE A 344 -11.67 -14.28 -8.80
N ASP A 345 -11.27 -15.05 -9.83
CA ASP A 345 -9.85 -15.36 -10.08
C ASP A 345 -9.39 -14.36 -11.13
N ASP A 346 -8.81 -13.24 -10.74
CA ASP A 346 -7.75 -12.61 -11.51
C ASP A 346 -7.23 -11.32 -10.86
N VAL A 347 -6.00 -10.99 -11.19
CA VAL A 347 -5.25 -9.79 -10.80
C VAL A 347 -5.84 -8.54 -11.51
N SER A 348 -7.17 -8.39 -11.59
CA SER A 348 -7.77 -7.48 -12.58
C SER A 348 -7.65 -6.00 -12.23
N VAL A 349 -7.82 -5.57 -10.98
CA VAL A 349 -7.88 -4.10 -10.70
C VAL A 349 -6.54 -3.39 -10.96
N LEU A 350 -5.43 -4.03 -10.62
CA LEU A 350 -4.09 -3.42 -10.79
C LEU A 350 -3.47 -3.73 -12.13
N ASP A 351 -3.68 -4.92 -12.71
CA ASP A 351 -3.31 -5.09 -14.11
C ASP A 351 -4.16 -4.16 -14.99
N PHE A 352 -5.43 -3.86 -14.68
CA PHE A 352 -6.24 -2.95 -15.48
C PHE A 352 -5.75 -1.49 -15.43
N LEU A 353 -5.40 -0.97 -14.25
CA LEU A 353 -4.83 0.38 -14.12
C LEU A 353 -3.40 0.50 -14.70
N VAL A 354 -2.60 -0.58 -14.64
CA VAL A 354 -1.22 -0.61 -15.15
C VAL A 354 -1.14 -0.97 -16.64
N THR A 355 -2.05 -1.78 -17.19
CA THR A 355 -2.00 -2.24 -18.60
C THR A 355 -2.70 -1.31 -19.58
N LYS A 356 -3.79 -0.61 -19.20
CA LYS A 356 -4.44 0.35 -20.13
C LYS A 356 -3.66 1.64 -20.34
N THR A 357 -2.77 2.03 -19.42
CA THR A 357 -1.91 3.23 -19.61
C THR A 357 -0.70 3.02 -20.53
N ASN A 358 -0.53 1.83 -21.15
CA ASN A 358 0.61 1.53 -22.01
C ASN A 358 0.29 0.87 -23.37
N PHE A 359 -0.95 0.96 -23.86
CA PHE A 359 -1.32 0.43 -25.17
C PHE A 359 -1.90 1.50 -26.12
N GLU A 360 -1.15 2.56 -26.38
CA GLU A 360 -1.37 3.41 -27.57
C GLU A 360 -0.15 3.53 -28.51
N ASN A 361 0.96 2.81 -28.27
CA ASN A 361 2.13 2.86 -29.17
C ASN A 361 2.66 1.51 -29.67
N SER A 362 1.89 0.42 -29.53
CA SER A 362 2.31 -0.92 -30.01
C SER A 362 1.45 -1.47 -31.17
N ALA A 363 0.60 -0.66 -31.78
CA ALA A 363 -0.31 -1.08 -32.86
C ALA A 363 0.34 -1.17 -34.26
N LYS A 364 1.62 -1.56 -34.38
CA LYS A 364 2.31 -1.59 -35.69
C LYS A 364 3.25 -2.77 -36.01
N VAL A 365 3.31 -3.85 -35.21
CA VAL A 365 4.31 -4.92 -35.46
C VAL A 365 3.76 -6.36 -35.54
N LEU A 366 2.45 -6.59 -35.63
CA LEU A 366 1.92 -7.96 -35.83
C LEU A 366 0.84 -8.00 -36.91
N ASN A 367 1.24 -7.83 -38.18
CA ASN A 367 0.43 -8.20 -39.34
C ASN A 367 1.26 -8.50 -40.61
N GLU A 368 2.43 -9.15 -40.47
CA GLU A 368 3.20 -9.66 -41.64
C GLU A 368 3.85 -11.03 -41.39
N PHE A 369 3.14 -11.98 -40.78
CA PHE A 369 3.51 -13.40 -40.91
C PHE A 369 2.27 -14.29 -40.98
N GLU A 370 1.53 -14.16 -42.08
CA GLU A 370 0.81 -15.26 -42.74
C GLU A 370 0.70 -14.95 -44.23
N LYS A 371 1.78 -15.24 -44.97
CA LYS A 371 1.80 -15.77 -46.35
C LYS A 371 3.19 -16.28 -46.70
#